data_AF-A0A218XIV8-F1
#
_entry.id   AF-A0A218XIV8-F1
#
_cell.length_a   1.000
_cell.length_b   1.000
_cell.length_c   1.000
_cell.angle_alpha   90.00
_cell.angle_beta   90.00
_cell.angle_gamma   90.00
#
_symmetry.space_group_name_H-M   'P 1'
#
loop_
_entity.id
_entity.type
_entity.pdbx_description
1 polymer ?
#
loop_
_entity_poly.entity_id
_entity_poly.type
_entity_poly.pdbx_seq_one_letter_code
_entity_poly.pdbx_strand_id
1 'polypeptide(L)'
;MSPLLGSELRMLDLSDCPKLKNIEPGVLKSLTRLEELYMQDSFTQWEDDGATQQSNARLAELNAMLELTTLDILIRDTTLLPKDLQFQNLSKYRILIGDTWDWSINHEESRTLKLKLDSRTTLLEKWVQATLPMTHDLCLDGLKGMKKSIMS
;
A
#
# COMPACT_ATOMS: atom_id res chain seq x y z
N MET A 1 8.43 20.68 18.62
CA MET A 1 8.41 19.20 18.64
C MET A 1 9.76 18.72 18.18
N SER A 2 10.49 18.02 19.04
CA SER A 2 11.76 17.39 18.69
C SER A 2 11.48 16.30 17.65
N PRO A 3 12.24 16.19 16.55
CA PRO A 3 12.19 15.00 15.73
C PRO A 3 12.69 13.86 16.62
N LEU A 4 11.87 12.84 16.85
CA LEU A 4 12.32 11.61 17.47
C LEU A 4 13.49 11.12 16.63
N LEU A 5 14.69 11.00 17.23
CA LEU A 5 15.77 10.23 16.64
C LEU A 5 15.18 8.88 16.24
N GLY A 6 15.34 8.52 14.96
CA GLY A 6 14.59 7.48 14.27
C GLY A 6 14.45 6.21 15.10
N SER A 7 13.22 5.70 15.13
CA SER A 7 12.91 4.44 15.80
C SER A 7 13.79 3.31 15.24
N GLU A 8 14.35 2.48 16.13
CA GLU A 8 15.07 1.25 15.78
C GLU A 8 14.11 0.09 15.46
N LEU A 9 12.81 0.37 15.40
CA LEU A 9 11.78 -0.61 15.09
C LEU A 9 11.94 -1.11 13.64
N ARG A 10 12.13 -2.42 13.51
CA ARG A 10 12.29 -3.10 12.22
C ARG A 10 11.02 -3.77 11.73
N MET A 11 10.12 -4.12 12.64
CA MET A 11 8.84 -4.75 12.32
C MET A 11 7.72 -4.06 13.08
N LEU A 12 6.65 -3.73 12.38
CA LEU A 12 5.41 -3.20 12.95
C LEU A 12 4.24 -4.03 12.41
N ASP A 13 3.65 -4.82 13.30
CA ASP A 13 2.44 -5.58 13.00
C ASP A 13 1.23 -4.92 13.66
N LEU A 14 0.33 -4.43 12.81
CA LEU A 14 -0.96 -3.83 13.17
C LEU A 14 -2.11 -4.67 12.61
N SER A 15 -1.86 -5.92 12.24
CA SER A 15 -2.88 -6.82 11.72
C SER A 15 -3.99 -7.06 12.74
N ASP A 16 -5.19 -7.36 12.24
CA ASP A 16 -6.38 -7.67 13.04
C ASP A 16 -6.71 -6.59 14.09
N CYS A 17 -6.40 -5.34 13.77
CA CYS A 17 -6.72 -4.17 14.59
C CYS A 17 -7.83 -3.33 13.93
N PRO A 18 -9.10 -3.81 13.83
CA PRO A 18 -10.18 -3.11 13.12
C PRO A 18 -10.66 -1.84 13.84
N LYS A 19 -10.23 -1.63 15.09
CA LYS A 19 -10.49 -0.41 15.86
C LYS A 19 -9.46 0.68 15.60
N LEU A 20 -8.36 0.39 14.90
CA LEU A 20 -7.35 1.38 14.54
C LEU A 20 -7.90 2.29 13.46
N LYS A 21 -8.32 3.49 13.88
CA LYS A 21 -8.92 4.51 13.00
C LYS A 21 -7.98 5.65 12.69
N ASN A 22 -6.99 5.87 13.55
CA ASN A 22 -6.07 6.99 13.43
C ASN A 22 -4.63 6.51 13.51
N ILE A 23 -3.82 6.94 12.54
CA ILE A 23 -2.36 6.98 12.64
C ILE A 23 -1.98 8.43 12.42
N GLU A 24 -1.39 9.07 13.42
CA GLU A 24 -1.08 10.50 13.36
C GLU A 24 -0.11 10.81 12.20
N PRO A 25 -0.26 11.96 11.51
CA PRO A 25 0.63 12.35 10.42
C PRO A 25 2.09 12.37 10.86
N GLY A 26 2.96 11.76 10.05
CA GLY A 26 4.40 11.69 10.31
C GLY A 26 4.84 10.55 11.23
N VAL A 27 3.91 9.80 11.84
CA VAL A 27 4.27 8.61 12.65
C VAL A 27 4.96 7.57 11.78
N LEU A 28 4.36 7.20 10.65
CA LEU A 28 4.95 6.21 9.73
C LEU A 28 6.26 6.75 9.14
N LYS A 29 6.28 8.03 8.76
CA LYS A 29 7.49 8.69 8.24
C LYS A 29 8.68 8.64 9.22
N SER A 30 8.42 8.59 10.52
CA SER A 30 9.46 8.54 11.56
C SER A 30 10.11 7.16 11.73
N LEU A 31 9.50 6.11 11.18
CA LEU A 31 9.96 4.72 11.27
C LEU A 31 10.93 4.39 10.12
N THR A 32 12.01 5.16 9.98
CA THR A 32 12.91 5.08 8.81
C THR A 32 13.65 3.75 8.66
N ARG A 33 13.73 2.95 9.74
CA ARG A 33 14.40 1.63 9.80
C ARG A 33 13.43 0.45 9.69
N LEU A 34 12.16 0.72 9.38
CA LEU A 34 11.15 -0.31 9.29
C LEU A 34 11.40 -1.17 8.05
N GLU A 35 11.48 -2.48 8.26
CA GLU A 35 11.66 -3.50 7.24
C GLU A 35 10.35 -4.20 6.91
N GLU A 36 9.47 -4.35 7.90
CA GLU A 36 8.22 -5.09 7.78
C GLU A 36 7.04 -4.30 8.36
N LEU A 37 6.02 -4.11 7.54
CA LEU A 37 4.77 -3.46 7.93
C LEU A 37 3.57 -4.34 7.57
N TYR A 38 2.81 -4.73 8.60
CA TYR A 38 1.58 -5.50 8.44
C TYR A 38 0.37 -4.72 8.94
N MET A 39 -0.68 -4.64 8.12
CA MET A 39 -1.95 -3.96 8.43
C MET A 39 -3.16 -4.76 7.91
N GLN A 40 -3.04 -6.10 7.89
CA GLN A 40 -4.16 -6.97 7.51
C GLN A 40 -5.39 -6.66 8.38
N ASP A 41 -6.57 -6.55 7.78
CA ASP A 41 -7.83 -6.36 8.52
C ASP A 41 -7.82 -5.17 9.52
N SER A 42 -7.03 -4.13 9.21
CA SER A 42 -6.81 -2.99 10.11
C SER A 42 -7.03 -1.64 9.40
N PHE A 43 -5.95 -0.87 9.22
CA PHE A 43 -5.98 0.54 8.88
C PHE A 43 -6.23 0.76 7.40
N THR A 44 -7.22 1.60 7.09
CA THR A 44 -7.56 1.98 5.72
C THR A 44 -7.83 3.47 5.56
N GLN A 45 -7.70 4.27 6.62
CA GLN A 45 -8.09 5.69 6.65
C GLN A 45 -6.91 6.58 6.26
N TRP A 46 -6.29 6.27 5.12
CA TRP A 46 -5.20 7.06 4.56
C TRP A 46 -5.68 8.47 4.22
N GLU A 47 -4.84 9.46 4.49
CA GLU A 47 -5.12 10.86 4.18
C GLU A 47 -4.73 11.19 2.73
N ASP A 48 -5.45 12.14 2.11
CA ASP A 48 -5.11 12.68 0.79
C ASP A 48 -3.88 13.61 0.88
N ASP A 49 -2.96 13.47 -0.07
CA ASP A 49 -1.79 14.33 -0.22
C ASP A 49 -2.17 15.81 -0.44
N GLY A 50 -3.33 16.08 -1.04
CA GLY A 50 -3.88 17.41 -1.27
C GLY A 50 -4.65 18.01 -0.09
N ALA A 51 -4.88 17.27 1.00
CA ALA A 51 -5.70 17.74 2.12
C ALA A 51 -5.07 18.94 2.85
N THR A 52 -5.88 19.94 3.18
CA THR A 52 -5.46 21.16 3.89
C THR A 52 -5.29 20.96 5.40
N GLN A 53 -5.97 19.96 5.96
CA GLN A 53 -5.80 19.48 7.33
C GLN A 53 -5.45 18.01 7.27
N GLN A 54 -4.35 17.62 7.91
CA GLN A 54 -3.90 16.24 7.98
C GLN A 54 -4.31 15.68 9.33
N SER A 55 -5.25 14.74 9.31
CA SER A 55 -5.73 14.04 10.50
C SER A 55 -5.18 12.62 10.61
N ASN A 56 -4.68 12.08 9.49
CA ASN A 56 -4.16 10.74 9.36
C ASN A 56 -2.87 10.69 8.54
N ALA A 57 -2.17 9.57 8.65
CA ALA A 57 -1.00 9.26 7.87
C ALA A 57 -1.32 9.13 6.37
N ARG A 58 -0.36 9.55 5.55
CA ARG A 58 -0.43 9.47 4.09
C ARG A 58 0.33 8.26 3.58
N LEU A 59 -0.08 7.72 2.45
CA LEU A 59 0.67 6.64 1.78
C LEU A 59 2.10 7.08 1.40
N ALA A 60 2.28 8.36 1.06
CA ALA A 60 3.60 8.93 0.74
C ALA A 60 4.59 8.86 1.92
N GLU A 61 4.13 8.67 3.16
CA GLU A 61 5.02 8.48 4.32
C GLU A 61 5.84 7.19 4.24
N LEU A 62 5.33 6.17 3.54
CA LEU A 62 6.05 4.90 3.34
C LEU A 62 7.36 5.10 2.56
N ASN A 63 7.47 6.17 1.76
CA ASN A 63 8.69 6.50 1.02
C ASN A 63 9.89 6.83 1.93
N ALA A 64 9.68 7.11 3.21
CA ALA A 64 10.76 7.32 4.17
C ALA A 64 11.40 6.01 4.66
N MET A 65 10.76 4.87 4.45
CA MET A 65 11.19 3.55 4.91
C MET A 65 12.06 2.88 3.82
N LEU A 66 13.34 3.26 3.75
CA LEU A 66 14.24 2.76 2.70
C LEU A 66 14.56 1.27 2.83
N GLU A 67 14.41 0.72 4.04
CA GLU A 67 14.68 -0.70 4.35
C GLU A 67 13.43 -1.58 4.22
N LEU A 68 12.29 -1.02 3.80
CA LEU A 68 11.02 -1.76 3.71
C LEU A 68 11.10 -2.87 2.66
N THR A 69 11.00 -4.11 3.13
CA THR A 69 11.04 -5.33 2.31
C THR A 69 9.73 -6.11 2.32
N THR A 70 8.92 -5.94 3.39
CA THR A 70 7.61 -6.58 3.54
C THR A 70 6.51 -5.55 3.78
N LEU A 71 5.44 -5.62 2.97
CA LEU A 71 4.31 -4.70 3.06
C LEU A 71 2.97 -5.42 2.87
N ASP A 72 2.07 -5.27 3.84
CA ASP A 72 0.74 -5.89 3.82
C ASP A 72 -0.33 -4.84 4.15
N ILE A 73 -0.96 -4.25 3.12
CA ILE A 73 -1.85 -3.08 3.25
C ILE A 73 -3.06 -3.13 2.32
N LEU A 74 -4.12 -2.42 2.73
CA LEU A 74 -5.33 -2.17 1.94
C LEU A 74 -5.53 -0.66 1.73
N ILE A 75 -5.73 -0.27 0.48
CA ILE A 75 -6.01 1.10 0.04
C ILE A 75 -7.38 1.11 -0.61
N ARG A 76 -8.42 1.54 0.12
CA ARG A 76 -9.81 1.47 -0.38
C ARG A 76 -10.10 2.47 -1.49
N ASP A 77 -9.57 3.69 -1.36
CA ASP A 77 -9.79 4.77 -2.31
C ASP A 77 -8.58 4.89 -3.25
N THR A 78 -8.83 4.64 -4.54
CA THR A 78 -7.80 4.65 -5.59
C THR A 78 -7.25 6.04 -5.89
N THR A 79 -7.97 7.10 -5.48
CA THR A 79 -7.52 8.49 -5.65
C THR A 79 -6.40 8.86 -4.69
N LEU A 80 -6.22 8.11 -3.60
CA LEU A 80 -5.19 8.32 -2.59
C LEU A 80 -3.82 7.79 -3.00
N LEU A 81 -3.70 7.13 -4.16
CA LEU A 81 -2.44 6.58 -4.63
C LEU A 81 -1.47 7.70 -4.99
N PRO A 82 -0.37 7.87 -4.25
CA PRO A 82 0.64 8.86 -4.61
C PRO A 82 1.39 8.41 -5.87
N LYS A 83 1.72 9.39 -6.73
CA LYS A 83 2.40 9.16 -8.01
C LYS A 83 3.87 8.78 -7.87
N ASP A 84 4.44 9.07 -6.70
CA ASP A 84 5.85 8.94 -6.36
C ASP A 84 6.11 7.87 -5.29
N LEU A 85 5.17 6.94 -5.05
CA LEU A 85 5.39 5.76 -4.21
C LEU A 85 6.59 4.93 -4.72
N GLN A 86 7.48 4.55 -3.81
CA GLN A 86 8.70 3.81 -4.14
C GLN A 86 8.75 2.45 -3.44
N PHE A 87 8.41 1.39 -4.17
CA PHE A 87 8.46 0.00 -3.68
C PHE A 87 9.69 -0.77 -4.16
N GLN A 88 10.83 -0.09 -4.30
CA GLN A 88 12.01 -0.64 -4.98
C GLN A 88 12.60 -1.87 -4.27
N ASN A 89 12.41 -2.00 -2.95
CA ASN A 89 13.00 -3.06 -2.14
C ASN A 89 12.00 -4.15 -1.68
N LEU A 90 10.73 -4.08 -2.11
CA LEU A 90 9.72 -5.05 -1.67
C LEU A 90 10.00 -6.45 -2.24
N SER A 91 10.25 -7.40 -1.34
CA SER A 91 10.48 -8.81 -1.66
C SER A 91 9.25 -9.68 -1.38
N LYS A 92 8.44 -9.28 -0.40
CA LYS A 92 7.17 -9.88 0.01
C LYS A 92 6.13 -8.77 0.13
N TYR A 93 4.97 -8.92 -0.49
CA TYR A 93 3.93 -7.92 -0.34
C TYR A 93 2.55 -8.46 -0.63
N ARG A 94 1.56 -7.89 0.05
CA ARG A 94 0.14 -8.04 -0.26
C ARG A 94 -0.47 -6.65 -0.26
N ILE A 95 -0.67 -6.12 -1.47
CA ILE A 95 -1.21 -4.77 -1.67
C ILE A 95 -2.58 -4.90 -2.33
N LEU A 96 -3.60 -4.50 -1.59
CA LEU A 96 -4.99 -4.52 -2.06
C LEU A 96 -5.41 -3.08 -2.36
N ILE A 97 -5.95 -2.84 -3.54
CA ILE A 97 -6.42 -1.53 -3.98
C ILE A 97 -7.88 -1.63 -4.40
N GLY A 98 -8.74 -0.84 -3.76
CA GLY A 98 -10.19 -0.82 -3.95
C GLY A 98 -10.96 -1.34 -2.75
N ASP A 99 -12.28 -1.17 -2.78
CA ASP A 99 -13.23 -1.52 -1.71
C ASP A 99 -13.84 -2.93 -1.85
N THR A 100 -13.52 -3.67 -2.91
CA THR A 100 -14.12 -4.99 -3.21
C THR A 100 -13.30 -6.18 -2.72
N TRP A 101 -12.07 -5.96 -2.24
CA TRP A 101 -11.15 -7.04 -1.89
C TRP A 101 -11.30 -7.48 -0.44
N ASP A 102 -11.26 -8.79 -0.24
CA ASP A 102 -11.04 -9.42 1.06
C ASP A 102 -9.57 -9.83 1.21
N TRP A 103 -9.20 -10.09 2.47
CA TRP A 103 -7.90 -10.66 2.84
C TRP A 103 -7.83 -12.17 2.66
N SER A 104 -8.68 -12.74 1.80
CA SER A 104 -8.67 -14.18 1.51
C SER A 104 -7.26 -14.71 1.27
N ILE A 105 -7.01 -15.90 1.82
CA ILE A 105 -5.68 -16.46 2.04
C ILE A 105 -4.98 -16.66 0.69
N ASN A 106 -4.04 -15.76 0.40
CA ASN A 106 -2.86 -16.10 -0.39
C ASN A 106 -1.75 -16.40 0.60
N HIS A 107 -0.89 -17.36 0.27
CA HIS A 107 0.23 -17.77 1.13
C HIS A 107 1.04 -16.55 1.56
N GLU A 108 1.38 -16.46 2.85
CA GLU A 108 2.11 -15.33 3.43
C GLU A 108 3.43 -15.03 2.70
N GLU A 109 3.99 -15.96 1.93
CA GLU A 109 5.23 -15.77 1.18
C GLU A 109 5.04 -15.22 -0.25
N SER A 110 3.79 -14.96 -0.68
CA SER A 110 3.50 -14.49 -2.04
C SER A 110 3.64 -12.97 -2.19
N ARG A 111 3.97 -12.55 -3.43
CA ARG A 111 3.87 -11.17 -3.90
C ARG A 111 2.51 -11.01 -4.56
N THR A 112 1.52 -10.59 -3.79
CA THR A 112 0.13 -10.44 -4.22
C THR A 112 -0.20 -8.98 -4.50
N LEU A 113 -0.82 -8.72 -5.64
CA LEU A 113 -1.39 -7.42 -6.00
C LEU A 113 -2.85 -7.63 -6.42
N LYS A 114 -3.81 -7.07 -5.68
CA LYS A 114 -5.23 -7.08 -6.05
C LYS A 114 -5.65 -5.65 -6.40
N LEU A 115 -6.12 -5.43 -7.63
CA LEU A 115 -6.44 -4.09 -8.15
C LEU A 115 -7.89 -4.02 -8.62
N LYS A 116 -8.68 -3.17 -7.97
CA LYS A 116 -9.96 -2.73 -8.51
C LYS A 116 -9.69 -1.59 -9.50
N LEU A 117 -10.06 -1.79 -10.75
CA LEU A 117 -9.83 -0.84 -11.82
C LEU A 117 -11.09 0.00 -12.02
N ASP A 118 -11.19 1.10 -11.27
CA ASP A 118 -12.26 2.09 -11.46
C ASP A 118 -12.03 2.91 -12.75
N SER A 119 -10.76 3.03 -13.17
CA SER A 119 -10.37 3.54 -14.49
C SER A 119 -8.97 3.01 -14.89
N ARG A 120 -8.51 3.28 -16.11
CA ARG A 120 -7.15 2.88 -16.55
C ARG A 120 -6.03 3.58 -15.77
N THR A 121 -6.32 4.63 -15.00
CA THR A 121 -5.30 5.46 -14.34
C THR A 121 -4.48 4.69 -13.32
N THR A 122 -5.08 3.76 -12.56
CA THR A 122 -4.37 2.95 -11.57
C THR A 122 -3.27 2.08 -12.22
N LEU A 123 -3.50 1.57 -13.44
CA LEU A 123 -2.48 0.81 -14.20
C LEU A 123 -1.38 1.70 -14.78
N LEU A 124 -1.59 3.01 -14.84
CA LEU A 124 -0.60 3.97 -15.34
C LEU A 124 0.31 4.48 -14.22
N GLU A 125 0.00 4.19 -12.95
CA GLU A 125 0.87 4.55 -11.84
C GLU A 125 2.20 3.80 -11.96
N LYS A 126 3.31 4.56 -11.92
CA LYS A 126 4.66 4.03 -12.19
C LYS A 126 5.03 2.89 -11.25
N TRP A 127 4.66 3.03 -9.98
CA TRP A 127 4.95 2.00 -8.97
C TRP A 127 4.16 0.71 -9.23
N VAL A 128 2.91 0.80 -9.73
CA VAL A 128 2.11 -0.36 -10.13
C VAL A 128 2.80 -1.06 -11.31
N GLN A 129 3.24 -0.29 -12.31
CA GLN A 129 3.99 -0.84 -13.45
C GLN A 129 5.32 -1.47 -13.03
N ALA A 130 5.98 -0.93 -12.00
CA ALA A 130 7.22 -1.48 -11.47
C ALA A 130 7.02 -2.75 -10.65
N THR A 131 5.89 -2.90 -9.94
CA THR A 131 5.60 -4.10 -9.14
C THR A 131 5.02 -5.25 -9.96
N LEU A 132 4.24 -4.96 -11.01
CA LEU A 132 3.57 -5.96 -11.85
C LEU A 132 4.47 -7.12 -12.33
N PRO A 133 5.71 -6.90 -12.84
CA PRO A 133 6.59 -7.98 -13.28
C PRO A 133 7.05 -8.91 -12.15
N MET A 134 7.03 -8.41 -10.91
CA MET A 134 7.45 -9.16 -9.73
C MET A 134 6.26 -9.82 -9.01
N THR A 135 5.02 -9.45 -9.33
CA THR A 135 3.82 -10.01 -8.72
C THR A 135 3.66 -11.48 -9.10
N HIS A 136 3.52 -12.36 -8.10
CA HIS A 136 3.18 -13.76 -8.30
C HIS A 136 1.68 -13.95 -8.51
N ASP A 137 0.87 -13.29 -7.67
CA ASP A 137 -0.58 -13.41 -7.70
C ASP A 137 -1.23 -12.05 -8.02
N LEU A 138 -1.75 -11.92 -9.24
CA LEU A 138 -2.44 -10.72 -9.71
C LEU A 138 -3.94 -10.96 -9.81
N CYS A 139 -4.75 -10.19 -9.08
CA CYS A 139 -6.21 -10.17 -9.23
C CYS A 139 -6.66 -8.82 -9.76
N LEU A 140 -7.52 -8.83 -10.78
CA LEU A 140 -8.07 -7.61 -11.37
C LEU A 140 -9.60 -7.67 -11.33
N ASP A 141 -10.22 -6.59 -10.89
CA ASP A 141 -11.68 -6.38 -10.93
C ASP A 141 -12.00 -5.04 -11.62
N GLY A 142 -13.24 -4.83 -12.06
CA GLY A 142 -13.70 -3.52 -12.57
C GLY A 142 -13.48 -3.26 -14.07
N LEU A 143 -12.94 -4.23 -14.83
CA LEU A 143 -12.70 -4.11 -16.27
C LEU A 143 -13.96 -4.19 -17.15
N LYS A 144 -14.95 -3.32 -16.94
CA LYS A 144 -16.08 -3.19 -17.86
C LYS A 144 -15.63 -2.46 -19.13
N GLY A 145 -15.60 -3.16 -20.27
CA GLY A 145 -15.45 -2.56 -21.60
C GLY A 145 -14.06 -2.57 -22.24
N MET A 146 -13.07 -3.28 -21.68
CA MET A 146 -11.79 -3.47 -22.37
C MET A 146 -11.89 -4.56 -23.44
N LYS A 147 -11.71 -4.20 -24.72
CA LYS A 147 -11.44 -5.18 -25.78
C LYS A 147 -10.15 -5.90 -25.43
N LYS A 148 -10.21 -7.23 -25.29
CA LYS A 148 -9.01 -8.09 -25.20
C LYS A 148 -8.19 -7.88 -26.47
N SER A 149 -7.08 -7.15 -26.39
CA SER A 149 -5.96 -7.39 -27.30
C SER A 149 -5.05 -8.36 -26.57
N ILE A 150 -5.09 -9.61 -27.00
CA ILE A 150 -4.10 -10.62 -26.64
C ILE A 150 -2.80 -10.13 -27.27
N MET A 151 -1.84 -9.68 -26.46
CA MET A 151 -0.47 -9.52 -26.94
C MET A 151 0.16 -10.91 -26.94
N SER A 152 0.32 -11.47 -28.14
CA SER A 152 1.09 -12.67 -28.43
C SER A 152 2.58 -12.38 -28.45
#